data_AF-A0A7D9JYW6-F1
#
_entry.id   AF-A0A7D9JYW6-F1
#
_cell.length_a   1.000
_cell.length_b   1.000
_cell.length_c   1.000
_cell.angle_alpha   90.00
_cell.angle_beta   90.00
_cell.angle_gamma   90.00
#
_symmetry.space_group_name_H-M   'P 1'
#
loop_
_entity.id
_entity.type
_entity.pdbx_description
1 polymer ?
#
loop_
_entity_poly.entity_id
_entity_poly.type
_entity_poly.pdbx_seq_one_letter_code
_entity_poly.pdbx_strand_id
1 'polypeptide(L)'
;KHNIRFFTTQNETKSSIVERFNRTLKTKMWKYFTAKNTLKYVDILQKLVKSYNHSRHRSIGMRPVDVNEDNESIVWQKRYGEESDKPVRFKFNIGDQVRIGKARRTFKKGYLPSWTEEVFTITKRVLRRPPVYKIADFDDEELKGTFYEQELQRVNKTDSDFYRVEEVLRSRMRNKRKEYSVKWLGYSDKFNSWVPAESVKDIK
;
A
#
# COMPACT_ATOMS: atom_id res chain seq x y z
N LYS A 1 14.27 -31.76 2.74
CA LYS A 1 13.91 -30.46 3.36
C LYS A 1 14.39 -29.34 2.43
N HIS A 2 13.52 -28.81 1.59
CA HIS A 2 13.89 -27.77 0.62
C HIS A 2 14.20 -26.48 1.39
N ASN A 3 15.38 -25.91 1.17
CA ASN A 3 15.94 -24.73 1.86
C ASN A 3 15.20 -23.44 1.47
N ILE A 4 13.88 -23.43 1.60
CA ILE A 4 12.99 -22.35 1.18
C ILE A 4 12.85 -21.38 2.36
N ARG A 5 13.45 -20.20 2.23
CA ARG A 5 13.26 -19.09 3.16
C ARG A 5 11.93 -18.40 2.85
N PHE A 6 10.91 -18.69 3.65
CA PHE A 6 9.63 -18.00 3.56
C PHE A 6 9.77 -16.57 4.11
N PHE A 7 9.39 -15.58 3.30
CA PHE A 7 9.27 -14.20 3.76
C PHE A 7 7.91 -13.65 3.30
N THR A 8 7.23 -12.92 4.18
CA THR A 8 5.98 -12.24 3.86
C THR A 8 6.23 -10.75 3.77
N THR A 9 5.77 -10.14 2.69
CA THR A 9 5.70 -8.69 2.53
C THR A 9 4.28 -8.22 2.77
N GLN A 10 4.07 -7.35 3.76
CA GLN A 10 2.72 -6.88 4.14
C GLN A 10 2.17 -5.73 3.28
N ASN A 11 2.93 -5.22 2.29
CA ASN A 11 2.44 -4.19 1.36
C ASN A 11 2.12 -4.81 -0.01
N GLU A 12 0.96 -4.45 -0.57
CA GLU A 12 0.48 -4.91 -1.89
C GLU A 12 1.45 -4.59 -3.04
N THR A 13 2.19 -3.48 -2.94
CA THR A 13 3.11 -3.00 -3.98
C THR A 13 4.34 -3.88 -4.19
N LYS A 14 4.65 -4.79 -3.26
CA LYS A 14 5.88 -5.59 -3.26
C LYS A 14 5.84 -6.80 -4.22
N SER A 15 4.68 -7.15 -4.75
CA SER A 15 4.48 -8.28 -5.69
C SER A 15 4.37 -7.86 -7.17
N SER A 16 4.80 -6.64 -7.51
CA SER A 16 4.58 -6.02 -8.83
C SER A 16 5.06 -6.83 -10.04
N ILE A 17 6.12 -7.63 -9.89
CA ILE A 17 6.66 -8.49 -10.97
C ILE A 17 5.68 -9.62 -11.30
N VAL A 18 5.17 -10.31 -10.28
CA VAL A 18 4.19 -11.39 -10.43
C VAL A 18 2.88 -10.83 -10.96
N GLU A 19 2.45 -9.66 -10.49
CA GLU A 19 1.24 -9.01 -11.02
C GLU A 19 1.36 -8.66 -12.51
N ARG A 20 2.53 -8.20 -12.95
CA ARG A 20 2.81 -7.95 -14.36
C ARG A 20 2.79 -9.23 -15.19
N PHE A 21 3.31 -10.34 -14.65
CA PHE A 21 3.20 -11.66 -15.27
C PHE A 21 1.73 -12.09 -15.40
N ASN A 22 0.97 -12.03 -14.31
CA ASN A 22 -0.45 -12.39 -14.26
C ASN A 22 -1.26 -11.63 -15.30
N ARG A 23 -1.03 -10.31 -15.43
CA ARG A 23 -1.67 -9.48 -16.47
C ARG A 23 -1.36 -10.01 -17.87
N THR A 24 -0.08 -10.28 -18.15
CA THR A 24 0.37 -10.76 -19.47
C THR A 24 -0.22 -12.12 -19.82
N LEU A 25 -0.21 -13.04 -18.86
CA LEU A 25 -0.78 -14.38 -19.02
C LEU A 25 -2.30 -14.29 -19.28
N LYS A 26 -3.03 -13.52 -18.46
CA LYS A 26 -4.46 -13.28 -18.67
C LYS A 26 -4.74 -12.66 -20.04
N THR A 27 -3.95 -11.69 -20.51
CA THR A 27 -4.11 -11.13 -21.86
C THR A 27 -3.98 -12.20 -22.95
N LYS A 28 -3.01 -13.13 -22.84
CA LYS A 28 -2.89 -14.25 -23.79
C LYS A 28 -4.08 -15.21 -23.69
N MET A 29 -4.53 -15.53 -22.47
CA MET A 29 -5.71 -16.38 -22.25
C MET A 29 -6.96 -15.77 -22.89
N TRP A 30 -7.22 -14.48 -22.67
CA TRP A 30 -8.40 -13.81 -23.22
C TRP A 30 -8.43 -13.78 -24.74
N LYS A 31 -7.28 -13.62 -25.41
CA LYS A 31 -7.20 -13.76 -26.87
C LYS A 31 -7.66 -15.15 -27.34
N TYR A 32 -7.24 -16.19 -26.64
CA TYR A 32 -7.67 -17.56 -26.94
C TYR A 32 -9.17 -17.75 -26.66
N PHE A 33 -9.66 -17.25 -25.53
CA PHE A 33 -11.08 -17.36 -25.15
C PHE A 33 -11.99 -16.75 -26.20
N THR A 34 -11.66 -15.54 -26.67
CA THR A 34 -12.42 -14.89 -27.74
C THR A 34 -12.35 -15.68 -29.05
N ALA A 35 -11.19 -16.21 -29.42
CA ALA A 35 -11.03 -16.93 -30.68
C ALA A 35 -11.69 -18.32 -30.70
N LYS A 36 -11.80 -18.98 -29.54
CA LYS A 36 -12.35 -20.34 -29.42
C LYS A 36 -13.73 -20.39 -28.76
N ASN A 37 -14.29 -19.24 -28.41
CA ASN A 37 -15.55 -19.10 -27.68
C ASN A 37 -15.66 -20.06 -26.49
N THR A 38 -14.61 -20.09 -25.66
CA THR A 38 -14.53 -20.98 -24.48
C THR A 38 -13.77 -20.30 -23.36
N LEU A 39 -14.05 -20.71 -22.12
CA LEU A 39 -13.28 -20.31 -20.94
C LEU A 39 -12.40 -21.44 -20.41
N LYS A 40 -12.39 -22.61 -21.07
CA LYS A 40 -11.50 -23.73 -20.70
C LYS A 40 -10.06 -23.40 -21.09
N TYR A 41 -9.19 -23.31 -20.10
CA TYR A 41 -7.78 -22.95 -20.29
C TYR A 41 -6.77 -24.00 -19.84
N VAL A 42 -7.19 -25.04 -19.11
CA VAL A 42 -6.29 -26.05 -18.54
C VAL A 42 -5.43 -26.69 -19.63
N ASP A 43 -6.07 -27.08 -20.74
CA ASP A 43 -5.43 -27.79 -21.86
C ASP A 43 -4.41 -26.92 -22.63
N ILE A 44 -4.54 -25.59 -22.55
CA ILE A 44 -3.68 -24.66 -23.26
C ILE A 44 -2.69 -23.93 -22.36
N LEU A 45 -2.85 -24.02 -21.04
CA LEU A 45 -2.05 -23.26 -20.07
C LEU A 45 -0.55 -23.49 -20.30
N GLN A 46 -0.15 -24.75 -20.51
CA GLN A 46 1.23 -25.11 -20.81
C GLN A 46 1.74 -24.48 -22.12
N LYS A 47 0.90 -24.43 -23.16
CA LYS A 47 1.26 -23.77 -24.43
C LYS A 47 1.44 -22.26 -24.24
N LEU A 48 0.60 -21.62 -23.42
CA LEU A 48 0.71 -20.20 -23.11
C LEU A 48 1.98 -19.87 -22.33
N VAL A 49 2.32 -20.67 -21.32
CA VAL A 49 3.56 -20.52 -20.53
C VAL A 49 4.78 -20.75 -21.40
N LYS A 50 4.79 -21.82 -22.22
CA LYS A 50 5.87 -22.06 -23.20
C LYS A 50 6.05 -20.86 -24.13
N SER A 51 4.95 -20.34 -24.70
CA SER A 51 4.99 -19.14 -25.53
C SER A 51 5.57 -17.93 -24.80
N TYR A 52 5.19 -17.71 -23.54
CA TYR A 52 5.72 -16.62 -22.72
C TYR A 52 7.23 -16.73 -22.49
N ASN A 53 7.71 -17.93 -22.13
CA ASN A 53 9.12 -18.19 -21.84
C ASN A 53 10.02 -18.13 -23.08
N HIS A 54 9.48 -18.39 -24.27
CA HIS A 54 10.21 -18.34 -25.55
C HIS A 54 10.03 -17.01 -26.31
N SER A 55 9.25 -16.07 -25.78
CA SER A 55 9.14 -14.72 -26.36
C SER A 55 10.27 -13.84 -25.84
N ARG A 56 10.83 -12.97 -26.69
CA ARG A 56 11.82 -11.98 -26.25
C ARG A 56 11.15 -10.90 -25.39
N HIS A 57 11.67 -10.65 -24.19
CA HIS A 57 11.11 -9.63 -23.28
C HIS A 57 11.96 -8.38 -23.28
N ARG A 58 11.35 -7.22 -23.56
CA ARG A 58 12.06 -5.93 -23.62
C ARG A 58 12.81 -5.60 -22.32
N SER A 59 12.24 -5.93 -21.17
CA SER A 59 12.81 -5.60 -19.85
C SER A 59 14.13 -6.31 -19.55
N ILE A 60 14.36 -7.51 -20.09
CA ILE A 60 15.60 -8.27 -19.90
C ILE A 60 16.40 -8.41 -21.19
N GLY A 61 15.85 -8.03 -22.34
CA GLY A 61 16.53 -8.07 -23.63
C GLY A 61 16.61 -9.43 -24.31
N MET A 62 16.26 -10.52 -23.62
CA MET A 62 16.33 -11.90 -24.10
C MET A 62 15.03 -12.68 -23.78
N ARG A 63 14.97 -13.96 -24.10
CA ARG A 63 13.84 -14.83 -23.75
C ARG A 63 14.04 -15.34 -22.32
N PRO A 64 12.99 -15.42 -21.48
CA PRO A 64 13.12 -15.97 -20.14
C PRO A 64 13.75 -17.37 -20.08
N VAL A 65 13.51 -18.21 -21.08
CA VAL A 65 14.09 -19.57 -21.16
C VAL A 65 15.61 -19.57 -21.35
N ASP A 66 16.18 -18.49 -21.87
CA ASP A 66 17.63 -18.39 -22.09
C ASP A 66 18.38 -17.87 -20.85
N VAL A 67 17.68 -17.48 -19.77
CA VAL A 67 18.30 -16.93 -18.56
C VAL A 67 18.93 -18.06 -17.74
N ASN A 68 20.21 -17.91 -17.41
CA ASN A 68 21.00 -18.86 -16.64
C ASN A 68 21.98 -18.11 -15.69
N GLU A 69 22.75 -18.85 -14.90
CA GLU A 69 23.68 -18.26 -13.92
C GLU A 69 24.75 -17.38 -14.59
N ASP A 70 25.22 -17.78 -15.78
CA ASP A 70 26.26 -17.04 -16.51
C ASP A 70 25.79 -15.66 -16.98
N ASN A 71 24.51 -15.52 -17.35
CA ASN A 71 23.95 -14.28 -17.89
C ASN A 71 23.10 -13.49 -16.89
N GLU A 72 22.96 -13.97 -15.64
CA GLU A 72 22.21 -13.29 -14.60
C GLU A 72 22.73 -11.87 -14.36
N SER A 73 24.06 -11.67 -14.39
CA SER A 73 24.70 -10.36 -14.24
C SER A 73 24.24 -9.36 -15.30
N ILE A 74 24.12 -9.79 -16.56
CA ILE A 74 23.65 -8.97 -17.68
C ILE A 74 22.18 -8.61 -17.50
N VAL A 75 21.35 -9.58 -17.10
CA VAL A 75 19.93 -9.37 -16.82
C VAL A 75 19.75 -8.38 -15.67
N TRP A 76 20.55 -8.53 -14.61
CA TRP A 76 20.55 -7.64 -13.45
C TRP A 76 20.98 -6.23 -13.84
N GLN A 77 22.10 -6.08 -14.56
CA GLN A 77 22.63 -4.79 -14.97
C GLN A 77 21.65 -4.05 -15.90
N LYS A 78 20.96 -4.76 -16.79
CA LYS A 78 19.93 -4.15 -17.64
C LYS A 78 18.71 -3.65 -16.86
N ARG A 79 18.37 -4.32 -15.77
CA ARG A 79 17.19 -4.01 -14.95
C ARG A 79 17.46 -2.98 -13.86
N TYR A 80 18.66 -3.00 -13.31
CA TYR A 80 19.02 -2.32 -12.06
C TYR A 80 20.36 -1.58 -12.13
N GLY A 81 21.14 -1.73 -13.21
CA GLY A 81 22.51 -1.22 -13.30
C GLY A 81 22.63 0.29 -13.47
N GLU A 82 21.55 1.01 -13.76
CA GLU A 82 21.50 2.47 -13.61
C GLU A 82 21.25 2.83 -12.15
N GLU A 83 22.27 2.71 -11.30
CA GLU A 83 22.24 3.43 -10.04
C GLU A 83 22.30 4.92 -10.36
N SER A 84 21.20 5.64 -10.13
CA SER A 84 21.27 7.08 -10.15
C SER A 84 22.19 7.52 -9.00
N ASP A 85 23.32 8.14 -9.31
CA ASP A 85 24.21 8.81 -8.33
C ASP A 85 23.54 9.97 -7.57
N LYS A 86 22.25 10.18 -7.82
CA LYS A 86 21.47 11.20 -7.14
C LYS A 86 21.43 10.90 -5.64
N PRO A 87 21.77 11.87 -4.79
CA PRO A 87 21.64 11.71 -3.35
C PRO A 87 20.16 11.45 -3.02
N VAL A 88 19.92 10.44 -2.19
CA VAL A 88 18.56 10.14 -1.71
C VAL A 88 18.13 11.26 -0.78
N ARG A 89 17.01 11.92 -1.12
CA ARG A 89 16.41 12.98 -0.31
C ARG A 89 15.15 12.46 0.35
N PHE A 90 14.98 12.75 1.63
CA PHE A 90 13.73 12.51 2.33
C PHE A 90 12.86 13.76 2.23
N LYS A 91 11.63 13.60 1.75
CA LYS A 91 10.62 14.66 1.72
C LYS A 91 10.08 15.01 3.10
N PHE A 92 10.01 14.04 4.01
CA PHE A 92 9.45 14.23 5.35
C PHE A 92 10.54 14.09 6.42
N ASN A 93 10.31 14.74 7.56
CA ASN A 93 11.17 14.71 8.73
C ASN A 93 10.57 13.83 9.84
N ILE A 94 11.43 13.43 10.78
CA ILE A 94 10.99 12.75 11.99
C ILE A 94 10.11 13.72 12.79
N GLY A 95 8.96 13.26 13.27
CA GLY A 95 7.96 14.08 13.95
C GLY A 95 6.91 14.70 13.02
N ASP A 96 7.07 14.64 11.69
CA ASP A 96 6.01 15.11 10.79
C ASP A 96 4.76 14.22 10.91
N GLN A 97 3.59 14.88 10.95
CA GLN A 97 2.30 14.21 10.91
C GLN A 97 1.89 13.90 9.47
N VAL A 98 1.45 12.67 9.23
CA VAL A 98 1.11 12.15 7.90
C VAL A 98 -0.16 11.30 7.92
N ARG A 99 -0.84 11.23 6.78
CA ARG A 99 -1.89 10.26 6.47
C ARG A 99 -1.39 9.24 5.46
N ILE A 100 -1.99 8.04 5.47
CA ILE A 100 -1.64 6.95 4.56
C ILE A 100 -2.65 6.88 3.41
N GLY A 101 -2.19 6.56 2.21
CA GLY A 101 -3.06 6.35 1.05
C GLY A 101 -3.95 5.10 1.24
N LYS A 102 -5.27 5.24 1.04
CA LYS A 102 -6.21 4.12 1.02
C LYS A 102 -5.99 3.29 -0.25
N ALA A 103 -5.94 1.96 -0.10
CA ALA A 103 -5.91 1.05 -1.24
C ALA A 103 -7.08 1.31 -2.20
N ARG A 104 -6.77 1.46 -3.50
CA ARG A 104 -7.77 1.74 -4.53
C ARG A 104 -8.51 0.46 -4.89
N ARG A 105 -9.81 0.38 -4.58
CA ARG A 105 -10.72 -0.63 -5.16
C ARG A 105 -11.19 -0.18 -6.55
N THR A 106 -11.41 -1.14 -7.45
CA THR A 106 -11.74 -0.94 -8.88
C THR A 106 -13.00 -0.10 -9.13
N PHE A 107 -13.96 -0.06 -8.19
CA PHE A 107 -15.22 0.68 -8.31
C PHE A 107 -15.38 1.79 -7.26
N LYS A 108 -14.30 2.50 -6.91
CA LYS A 108 -14.39 3.60 -5.95
C LYS A 108 -14.94 4.87 -6.61
N LYS A 109 -15.94 5.50 -5.98
CA LYS A 109 -16.48 6.80 -6.39
C LYS A 109 -15.41 7.90 -6.22
N GLY A 110 -15.19 8.71 -7.25
CA GLY A 110 -14.07 9.66 -7.31
C GLY A 110 -14.09 10.78 -6.26
N TYR A 111 -15.26 11.10 -5.72
CA TYR A 111 -15.42 12.13 -4.68
C TYR A 111 -15.06 11.64 -3.26
N LEU A 112 -14.81 10.34 -3.07
CA LEU A 112 -14.46 9.81 -1.75
C LEU A 112 -12.98 10.04 -1.42
N PRO A 113 -12.63 10.46 -0.18
CA PRO A 113 -11.24 10.71 0.22
C PRO A 113 -10.31 9.53 -0.07
N SER A 114 -9.14 9.81 -0.64
CA SER A 114 -8.10 8.80 -0.95
C SER A 114 -7.16 8.49 0.20
N TRP A 115 -7.25 9.21 1.32
CA TRP A 115 -6.35 9.10 2.46
C TRP A 115 -7.09 8.60 3.71
N THR A 116 -6.36 8.02 4.67
CA THR A 116 -6.87 7.64 5.99
C THR A 116 -7.35 8.87 6.77
N GLU A 117 -8.30 8.66 7.67
CA GLU A 117 -8.70 9.72 8.62
C GLU A 117 -7.72 9.79 9.79
N GLU A 118 -7.24 8.62 10.23
CA GLU A 118 -6.14 8.46 11.18
C GLU A 118 -4.87 9.15 10.70
N VAL A 119 -4.24 9.87 11.64
CA VAL A 119 -3.00 10.62 11.47
C VAL A 119 -1.91 9.88 12.22
N PHE A 120 -0.77 9.73 11.56
CA PHE A 120 0.40 9.02 12.07
C PHE A 120 1.59 9.97 12.16
N THR A 121 2.54 9.64 13.01
CA THR A 121 3.78 10.41 13.18
C THR A 121 4.94 9.65 12.57
N ILE A 122 5.82 10.33 11.83
CA ILE A 122 7.04 9.71 11.31
C ILE A 122 8.03 9.48 12.44
N THR A 123 8.34 8.21 12.72
CA THR A 123 9.31 7.82 13.76
C THR A 123 10.71 7.67 13.20
N LYS A 124 10.86 7.14 11.99
CA LYS A 124 12.17 6.82 11.41
C LYS A 124 12.23 7.03 9.91
N ARG A 125 13.38 7.54 9.46
CA ARG A 125 13.78 7.60 8.05
C ARG A 125 14.78 6.48 7.76
N VAL A 126 14.49 5.65 6.78
CA VAL A 126 15.36 4.53 6.41
C VAL A 126 15.91 4.79 5.02
N LEU A 127 17.24 4.91 4.95
CA LEU A 127 17.94 5.16 3.69
C LEU A 127 17.88 3.90 2.82
N ARG A 128 17.03 3.96 1.80
CA ARG A 128 16.89 2.99 0.71
C ARG A 128 16.72 3.75 -0.59
N ARG A 129 16.84 3.07 -1.72
CA ARG A 129 16.52 3.61 -3.04
C ARG A 129 15.30 2.86 -3.59
N PRO A 130 14.09 3.44 -3.55
CA PRO A 130 13.71 4.77 -3.03
C PRO A 130 13.63 4.81 -1.48
N PRO A 131 13.68 6.02 -0.86
CA PRO A 131 13.64 6.17 0.59
C PRO A 131 12.31 5.69 1.17
N VAL A 132 12.38 5.14 2.39
CA VAL A 132 11.18 4.65 3.10
C VAL A 132 11.13 5.17 4.53
N TYR A 133 9.92 5.20 5.08
CA TYR A 133 9.61 5.72 6.40
C TYR A 133 8.98 4.64 7.28
N LYS A 134 9.23 4.74 8.58
CA LYS A 134 8.39 4.12 9.61
C LYS A 134 7.52 5.18 10.25
N ILE A 135 6.32 4.77 10.64
CA ILE A 135 5.32 5.65 11.23
C ILE A 135 4.72 4.95 12.45
N ALA A 136 4.26 5.74 13.41
CA ALA A 136 3.53 5.29 14.58
C ALA A 136 2.17 5.98 14.66
N ASP A 137 1.23 5.33 15.34
CA ASP A 137 -0.07 5.93 15.64
C ASP A 137 0.02 6.96 16.78
N PHE A 138 -1.14 7.36 17.33
CA PHE A 138 -1.20 8.36 18.38
C PHE A 138 -0.64 7.87 19.74
N ASP A 139 -0.58 6.56 19.99
CA ASP A 139 -0.02 5.97 21.21
C ASP A 139 1.47 5.59 21.05
N ASP A 140 2.14 6.14 20.03
CA ASP A 140 3.51 5.80 19.65
C ASP A 140 3.72 4.31 19.28
N GLU A 141 2.65 3.58 18.94
CA GLU A 141 2.77 2.19 18.45
C GLU A 141 3.20 2.19 16.98
N GLU A 142 4.41 1.67 16.69
CA GLU A 142 4.90 1.57 15.32
C GLU A 142 4.03 0.66 14.45
N LEU A 143 3.57 1.18 13.31
CA LEU A 143 2.89 0.38 12.32
C LEU A 143 3.87 -0.61 11.70
N LYS A 144 3.42 -1.86 11.55
CA LYS A 144 4.22 -2.91 10.92
C LYS A 144 4.49 -2.58 9.46
N GLY A 145 5.76 -2.61 9.08
CA GLY A 145 6.21 -2.41 7.72
C GLY A 145 6.99 -1.12 7.51
N THR A 146 7.04 -0.68 6.27
CA THR A 146 7.73 0.54 5.83
C THR A 146 6.93 1.15 4.70
N PHE A 147 6.82 2.47 4.68
CA PHE A 147 5.99 3.20 3.73
C PHE A 147 6.86 4.01 2.78
N TYR A 148 6.50 4.01 1.50
CA TYR A 148 7.12 4.88 0.53
C TYR A 148 6.60 6.31 0.66
N GLU A 149 7.36 7.27 0.17
CA GLU A 149 6.95 8.67 0.12
C GLU A 149 5.59 8.87 -0.57
N GLN A 150 5.31 8.14 -1.65
CA GLN A 150 4.05 8.29 -2.38
C GLN A 150 2.83 7.75 -1.61
N GLU A 151 3.05 6.92 -0.59
CA GLU A 151 2.01 6.36 0.26
C GLU A 151 1.65 7.28 1.42
N LEU A 152 2.35 8.42 1.57
CA LEU A 152 2.20 9.35 2.69
C LEU A 152 1.82 10.76 2.22
N GLN A 153 0.95 11.42 2.98
CA GLN A 153 0.59 12.82 2.79
C GLN A 153 0.79 13.59 4.10
N ARG A 154 1.63 14.64 4.09
CA ARG A 154 1.79 15.53 5.25
C ARG A 154 0.47 16.20 5.61
N VAL A 155 0.21 16.26 6.92
CA VAL A 155 -0.94 16.94 7.50
C VAL A 155 -0.39 18.06 8.38
N ASN A 156 -0.93 19.26 8.21
CA ASN A 156 -0.72 20.36 9.14
C ASN A 156 -2.01 20.46 9.96
N LYS A 157 -2.13 19.67 11.02
CA LYS A 157 -3.25 19.82 11.95
C LYS A 157 -2.88 20.84 13.00
N THR A 158 -3.76 21.80 13.25
CA THR A 158 -3.67 22.67 14.42
C THR A 158 -4.54 22.12 15.54
N ASP A 159 -4.26 22.51 16.80
CA ASP A 159 -5.05 22.08 17.97
C ASP A 159 -6.53 22.49 17.88
N SER A 160 -6.87 23.41 16.97
CA SER A 160 -8.23 23.84 16.66
C SER A 160 -8.99 22.91 15.70
N ASP A 161 -8.34 21.90 15.12
CA ASP A 161 -8.96 21.06 14.09
C ASP A 161 -9.90 20.00 14.67
N PHE A 162 -11.04 19.84 14.00
CA PHE A 162 -12.05 18.87 14.41
C PHE A 162 -11.66 17.44 13.99
N TYR A 163 -11.89 16.49 14.90
CA TYR A 163 -11.89 15.07 14.61
C TYR A 163 -13.31 14.61 14.26
N ARG A 164 -13.44 13.80 13.20
CA ARG A 164 -14.73 13.27 12.77
C ARG A 164 -15.13 12.11 13.68
N VAL A 165 -16.36 12.15 14.18
CA VAL A 165 -16.97 11.05 14.94
C VAL A 165 -17.62 10.08 13.95
N GLU A 166 -17.35 8.79 14.11
CA GLU A 166 -18.04 7.70 13.40
C GLU A 166 -19.39 7.42 14.05
N GLU A 167 -19.39 7.28 15.37
CA GLU A 167 -20.55 6.88 16.15
C GLU A 167 -20.45 7.38 17.60
N VAL A 168 -21.60 7.75 18.19
CA VAL A 168 -21.71 7.97 19.64
C VAL A 168 -22.15 6.66 20.28
N LEU A 169 -21.25 6.01 21.00
CA LEU A 169 -21.47 4.69 21.59
C LEU A 169 -22.34 4.75 22.85
N ARG A 170 -22.10 5.75 23.70
CA ARG A 170 -22.77 5.91 25.00
C ARG A 170 -22.89 7.39 25.38
N SER A 171 -23.83 7.69 26.27
CA SER A 171 -23.93 8.99 26.93
C SER A 171 -23.96 8.82 28.45
N ARG A 172 -23.36 9.76 29.18
CA ARG A 172 -23.38 9.80 30.65
C ARG A 172 -23.48 11.22 31.17
N MET A 173 -23.84 11.36 32.44
CA MET A 173 -23.78 12.62 33.17
C MET A 173 -22.73 12.51 34.27
N ARG A 174 -21.70 13.37 34.24
CA ARG A 174 -20.61 13.42 35.22
C ARG A 174 -20.48 14.86 35.71
N ASN A 175 -20.53 15.08 37.02
CA ASN A 175 -20.46 16.42 37.64
C ASN A 175 -21.43 17.43 36.99
N LYS A 176 -22.69 17.02 36.74
CA LYS A 176 -23.72 17.82 36.05
C LYS A 176 -23.40 18.21 34.60
N ARG A 177 -22.34 17.66 33.99
CA ARG A 177 -22.02 17.82 32.56
C ARG A 177 -22.34 16.55 31.80
N LYS A 178 -22.91 16.70 30.60
CA LYS A 178 -23.18 15.58 29.69
C LYS A 178 -21.93 15.27 28.89
N GLU A 179 -21.55 14.00 28.86
CA GLU A 179 -20.43 13.48 28.09
C GLU A 179 -20.89 12.39 27.13
N TYR A 180 -20.22 12.28 25.98
CA TYR A 180 -20.43 11.24 24.99
C TYR A 180 -19.18 10.37 24.86
N SER A 181 -19.35 9.05 24.86
CA SER A 181 -18.30 8.11 24.45
C SER A 181 -18.34 8.01 22.95
N VAL A 182 -17.32 8.50 22.28
CA VAL A 182 -17.28 8.57 20.81
C VAL A 182 -16.34 7.54 20.23
N LYS A 183 -16.75 6.94 19.11
CA LYS A 183 -15.88 6.21 18.19
C LYS A 183 -15.40 7.18 17.12
N TRP A 184 -14.09 7.36 17.01
CA TRP A 184 -13.51 8.29 16.05
C TRP A 184 -13.40 7.66 14.66
N LEU A 185 -13.79 8.41 13.63
CA LEU A 185 -13.82 7.90 12.26
C LEU A 185 -12.45 7.46 11.78
N GLY A 186 -12.33 6.18 11.48
CA GLY A 186 -11.11 5.58 10.95
C GLY A 186 -10.00 5.37 11.97
N TYR A 187 -10.28 5.49 13.27
CA TYR A 187 -9.38 5.11 14.36
C TYR A 187 -9.85 3.78 14.97
N SER A 188 -8.93 3.04 15.57
CA SER A 188 -9.25 1.81 16.31
C SER A 188 -10.06 2.11 17.58
N ASP A 189 -10.84 1.12 18.04
CA ASP A 189 -11.67 1.23 19.26
C ASP A 189 -10.85 1.54 20.52
N LYS A 190 -9.54 1.31 20.50
CA LYS A 190 -8.62 1.69 21.59
C LYS A 190 -8.59 3.20 21.85
N PHE A 191 -8.91 4.01 20.83
CA PHE A 191 -8.94 5.47 20.93
C PHE A 191 -10.31 6.02 21.32
N ASN A 192 -11.29 5.16 21.60
CA ASN A 192 -12.63 5.60 22.01
C ASN A 192 -12.53 6.38 23.32
N SER A 193 -13.07 7.59 23.34
CA SER A 193 -12.88 8.52 24.45
C SER A 193 -14.19 9.20 24.85
N TRP A 194 -14.28 9.59 26.13
CA TRP A 194 -15.36 10.45 26.60
C TRP A 194 -15.04 11.91 26.31
N VAL A 195 -15.91 12.57 25.56
CA VAL A 195 -15.80 13.99 25.24
C VAL A 195 -17.01 14.77 25.76
N PRO A 196 -16.86 16.04 26.17
CA PRO A 196 -17.98 16.89 26.53
C PRO A 196 -18.98 17.01 25.37
N ALA A 197 -20.27 16.94 25.67
CA ALA A 197 -21.32 17.10 24.65
C ALA A 197 -21.20 18.45 23.91
N GLU A 198 -20.71 19.49 24.58
CA GLU A 198 -20.49 20.84 24.03
C GLU A 198 -19.39 20.90 22.95
N SER A 199 -18.43 19.97 22.99
CA SER A 199 -17.36 19.89 21.98
C SER A 199 -17.78 19.17 20.70
N VAL A 200 -18.90 18.43 20.74
CA VAL A 200 -19.42 17.69 19.59
C VAL A 200 -20.33 18.62 18.78
N LYS A 201 -20.00 18.79 17.50
CA LYS A 201 -20.77 19.61 16.57
C LYS A 201 -21.34 18.74 15.46
N ASP A 202 -22.65 18.80 15.29
CA ASP A 202 -23.30 18.17 14.15
C ASP A 202 -23.02 18.99 12.89
N ILE A 203 -22.60 18.31 11.83
CA ILE A 203 -22.46 18.90 10.51
C ILE A 203 -23.87 18.88 9.89
N LYS A 204 -24.48 20.07 9.73
CA LYS A 204 -25.72 20.25 8.96
C LYS A 204 -25.48 20.07 7.47
#